data_AF-A0A7Y6PJT1-F1
#
_entry.id   AF-A0A7Y6PJT1-F1
#
_cell.length_a   1.000
_cell.length_b   1.000
_cell.length_c   1.000
_cell.angle_alpha   90.00
_cell.angle_beta   90.00
_cell.angle_gamma   90.00
#
_symmetry.space_group_name_H-M   'P 1'
#
loop_
_entity.id
_entity.type
_entity.pdbx_description
1 polymer ?
#
loop_
_entity_poly.entity_id
_entity_poly.type
_entity_poly.pdbx_seq_one_letter_code
_entity_poly.pdbx_strand_id
1 'polypeptide(L)'
;MTLDEALAQPGPLLPAWDYRSRDQTKLCVYRVGAEGAKKIATIDVAPDQREETNELVRQKGFRVGGSYYDYVWVADDQGYTAWDEKAQRADGDRDELRLSGEAIKTGEVTKIEIFVDGGHRGVLAVCGSRRLIVLDEHLGTQEFDLTYDPLSLADELRWAGYSAGELALWLGVQQSDEDGRVENETLLHIHAAAGTLAERIASLPQQGEFEHAFQEIGSLDASGDVSLRFAPNPLEGHLRFLELRVKTPSGKSYKGRWLKQGTSAQIAAFLRQVRTPATIVVNVRAMANKLVGDEYA
;
A
#
# COMPACT_ATOMS: atom_id res chain seq x y z
N MET A 1 25.88 0.75 6.77
CA MET A 1 25.28 2.08 6.61
C MET A 1 24.01 2.10 7.43
N THR A 2 23.82 3.07 8.30
CA THR A 2 22.59 3.25 9.08
C THR A 2 21.50 3.91 8.23
N LEU A 3 20.25 3.90 8.72
CA LEU A 3 19.16 4.63 8.06
C LEU A 3 19.46 6.14 7.97
N ASP A 4 19.95 6.75 9.05
CA ASP A 4 20.28 8.17 9.07
C ASP A 4 21.41 8.52 8.10
N GLU A 5 22.45 7.69 8.02
CA GLU A 5 23.53 7.87 7.04
C GLU A 5 23.04 7.76 5.59
N ALA A 6 22.10 6.84 5.33
CA ALA A 6 21.52 6.65 4.00
C ALA A 6 20.62 7.83 3.61
N LEU A 7 19.78 8.32 4.52
CA LEU A 7 18.88 9.46 4.30
C LEU A 7 19.61 10.80 4.22
N ALA A 8 20.83 10.90 4.76
CA ALA A 8 21.66 12.09 4.65
C ALA A 8 22.41 12.20 3.30
N GLN A 9 22.31 11.18 2.42
CA GLN A 9 22.96 11.22 1.11
C GLN A 9 22.34 12.32 0.21
N PRO A 10 23.14 12.97 -0.65
CA PRO A 10 22.63 14.01 -1.53
C PRO A 10 21.74 13.45 -2.64
N GLY A 11 20.79 14.29 -3.05
CA GLY A 11 19.86 14.04 -4.15
C GLY A 11 18.48 13.56 -3.70
N PRO A 12 17.54 13.40 -4.64
CA PRO A 12 16.24 12.78 -4.38
C PRO A 12 16.40 11.32 -3.94
N LEU A 13 15.86 11.00 -2.75
CA LEU A 13 15.89 9.67 -2.16
C LEU A 13 14.48 9.13 -1.95
N LEU A 14 14.33 7.82 -2.11
CA LEU A 14 13.12 7.08 -1.79
C LEU A 14 13.46 5.84 -0.95
N PRO A 15 13.14 5.85 0.35
CA PRO A 15 13.07 4.65 1.15
C PRO A 15 11.89 3.78 0.70
N ALA A 16 12.13 2.51 0.42
CA ALA A 16 11.13 1.59 -0.08
C ALA A 16 11.27 0.20 0.55
N TRP A 17 10.15 -0.37 0.98
CA TRP A 17 10.12 -1.72 1.55
C TRP A 17 10.40 -2.75 0.47
N ASP A 18 11.33 -3.66 0.72
CA ASP A 18 11.61 -4.78 -0.18
C ASP A 18 10.58 -5.89 0.02
N TYR A 19 9.65 -5.98 -0.92
CA TYR A 19 8.57 -6.95 -0.92
C TYR A 19 9.02 -8.36 -1.29
N ARG A 20 10.28 -8.57 -1.71
CA ARG A 20 10.87 -9.91 -1.82
C ARG A 20 11.25 -10.49 -0.46
N SER A 21 11.49 -9.64 0.53
CA SER A 21 11.70 -10.12 1.90
C SER A 21 10.37 -10.67 2.42
N ARG A 22 10.32 -11.97 2.73
CA ARG A 22 9.08 -12.68 3.15
C ARG A 22 8.32 -11.97 4.27
N ASP A 23 9.05 -11.33 5.18
CA ASP A 23 8.50 -10.62 6.33
C ASP A 23 8.56 -9.09 6.18
N GLN A 24 8.93 -8.60 4.99
CA GLN A 24 9.12 -7.17 4.68
C GLN A 24 10.05 -6.47 5.69
N THR A 25 11.06 -7.20 6.17
CA THR A 25 12.05 -6.78 7.17
C THR A 25 13.17 -5.93 6.61
N LYS A 26 13.07 -5.53 5.35
CA LYS A 26 14.14 -4.80 4.67
C LYS A 26 13.59 -3.50 4.10
N LEU A 27 14.15 -2.39 4.58
CA LEU A 27 13.96 -1.07 4.00
C LEU A 27 15.18 -0.75 3.14
N CYS A 28 14.98 -0.69 1.82
CA CYS A 28 16.01 -0.23 0.91
C CYS A 28 15.91 1.29 0.74
N VAL A 29 17.03 1.98 0.61
CA VAL A 29 17.04 3.39 0.22
C VAL A 29 17.57 3.48 -1.22
N TYR A 30 16.80 4.14 -2.08
CA TYR A 30 17.14 4.34 -3.47
C TYR A 30 17.40 5.82 -3.73
N ARG A 31 18.37 6.13 -4.59
CA ARG A 31 18.43 7.41 -5.28
C ARG A 31 17.56 7.29 -6.52
N VAL A 32 16.62 8.21 -6.71
CA VAL A 32 15.60 8.13 -7.77
C VAL A 32 15.65 9.36 -8.68
N GLY A 33 15.30 9.22 -9.95
CA GLY A 33 15.23 10.35 -10.88
C GLY A 33 14.84 9.91 -12.28
N ALA A 34 14.99 10.80 -13.27
CA ALA A 34 14.67 10.50 -14.67
C ALA A 34 15.43 9.27 -15.21
N GLU A 35 16.67 9.07 -14.75
CA GLU A 35 17.55 7.94 -15.13
C GLU A 35 17.25 6.64 -14.35
N GLY A 36 16.13 6.57 -13.64
CA GLY A 36 15.72 5.39 -12.87
C GLY A 36 16.05 5.43 -11.38
N ALA A 37 16.01 4.26 -10.76
CA ALA A 37 16.24 4.06 -9.34
C ALA A 37 17.52 3.23 -9.10
N LYS A 38 18.42 3.75 -8.28
CA LYS A 38 19.64 3.04 -7.86
C LYS A 38 19.64 2.81 -6.36
N LYS A 39 19.71 1.55 -5.93
CA LYS A 39 19.83 1.17 -4.52
C LYS A 39 21.16 1.68 -3.95
N ILE A 40 21.10 2.40 -2.84
CA ILE A 40 22.29 2.90 -2.13
C ILE A 40 22.48 2.27 -0.76
N ALA A 41 21.41 1.75 -0.15
CA ALA A 41 21.46 1.06 1.14
C ALA A 41 20.35 0.03 1.28
N THR A 42 20.59 -0.96 2.13
CA THR A 42 19.58 -1.90 2.65
C THR A 42 19.71 -1.90 4.17
N ILE A 43 18.58 -1.77 4.85
CA ILE A 43 18.51 -1.67 6.31
C ILE A 43 17.55 -2.76 6.79
N ASP A 44 18.02 -3.61 7.69
CA ASP A 44 17.18 -4.60 8.35
C ASP A 44 16.35 -3.91 9.44
N VAL A 45 15.04 -4.17 9.44
CA VAL A 45 14.05 -3.63 10.37
C VAL A 45 13.20 -4.79 10.88
N ALA A 46 13.05 -4.89 12.19
CA ALA A 46 12.19 -5.93 12.76
C ALA A 46 10.71 -5.70 12.35
N PRO A 47 9.91 -6.75 12.14
CA PRO A 47 8.52 -6.59 11.66
C PRO A 47 7.65 -5.68 12.54
N ASP A 48 7.89 -5.68 13.85
CA ASP A 48 7.20 -4.85 14.85
C ASP A 48 7.63 -3.38 14.85
N GLN A 49 8.83 -3.08 14.32
CA GLN A 49 9.38 -1.72 14.20
C GLN A 49 9.01 -1.03 12.89
N ARG A 50 8.30 -1.72 11.99
CA ARG A 50 8.01 -1.23 10.64
C ARG A 50 7.26 0.09 10.64
N GLU A 51 6.21 0.22 11.45
CA GLU A 51 5.39 1.42 11.47
C GLU A 51 6.11 2.60 12.12
N GLU A 52 6.84 2.36 13.21
CA GLU A 52 7.72 3.36 13.83
C GLU A 52 8.78 3.86 12.83
N THR A 53 9.37 2.94 12.06
CA THR A 53 10.34 3.30 11.01
C THR A 53 9.69 4.13 9.90
N ASN A 54 8.47 3.78 9.45
CA ASN A 54 7.73 4.58 8.49
C ASN A 54 7.49 6.01 8.99
N GLU A 55 7.11 6.15 10.26
CA GLU A 55 6.88 7.45 10.89
C GLU A 55 8.17 8.26 10.99
N LEU A 56 9.27 7.65 11.41
CA LEU A 56 10.57 8.30 11.48
C LEU A 56 11.02 8.83 10.11
N VAL A 57 10.87 8.00 9.07
CA VAL A 57 11.21 8.37 7.68
C VAL A 57 10.35 9.55 7.21
N ARG A 58 9.04 9.54 7.50
CA ARG A 58 8.12 10.64 7.15
C ARG A 58 8.38 11.91 7.94
N GLN A 59 8.72 11.82 9.23
CA GLN A 59 9.09 12.96 10.05
C GLN A 59 10.34 13.67 9.50
N LYS A 60 11.22 12.92 8.84
CA LYS A 60 12.39 13.45 8.11
C LYS A 60 12.04 14.00 6.72
N GLY A 61 10.75 14.01 6.33
CA GLY A 61 10.25 14.58 5.08
C GLY A 61 10.30 13.63 3.88
N PHE A 62 10.54 12.33 4.08
CA PHE A 62 10.60 11.37 2.98
C PHE A 62 9.27 10.64 2.79
N ARG A 63 8.93 10.38 1.53
CA ARG A 63 7.87 9.44 1.15
C ARG A 63 8.38 8.00 1.35
N VAL A 64 7.48 7.04 1.53
CA VAL A 64 7.85 5.62 1.69
C VAL A 64 7.24 4.81 0.57
N GLY A 65 8.07 4.07 -0.16
CA GLY A 65 7.70 3.26 -1.32
C GLY A 65 7.63 1.75 -1.07
N GLY A 66 7.41 1.03 -2.15
CA GLY A 66 7.62 -0.41 -2.30
C GLY A 66 8.72 -0.66 -3.32
N SER A 67 9.40 -1.79 -3.20
CA SER A 67 10.35 -2.26 -4.21
C SER A 67 10.30 -3.77 -4.33
N TYR A 68 10.55 -4.27 -5.54
CA TYR A 68 10.66 -5.69 -5.83
C TYR A 68 11.53 -5.87 -7.07
N TYR A 69 12.60 -6.66 -6.95
CA TYR A 69 13.68 -6.72 -7.94
C TYR A 69 14.21 -5.31 -8.26
N ASP A 70 14.09 -4.91 -9.51
CA ASP A 70 14.65 -3.70 -10.11
C ASP A 70 13.62 -2.57 -10.17
N TYR A 71 12.39 -2.85 -9.72
CA TYR A 71 11.30 -1.88 -9.68
C TYR A 71 11.17 -1.24 -8.31
N VAL A 72 10.95 0.07 -8.32
CA VAL A 72 10.69 0.88 -7.13
C VAL A 72 9.50 1.77 -7.44
N TRP A 73 8.58 1.91 -6.49
CA TRP A 73 7.43 2.78 -6.66
C TRP A 73 7.01 3.41 -5.35
N VAL A 74 6.25 4.49 -5.44
CA VAL A 74 5.62 5.17 -4.31
C VAL A 74 4.23 5.61 -4.70
N ALA A 75 3.29 5.46 -3.78
CA ALA A 75 1.89 5.79 -3.94
C ALA A 75 1.38 6.37 -2.61
N ASP A 76 1.03 7.64 -2.60
CA ASP A 76 0.50 8.36 -1.45
C ASP A 76 -0.37 9.55 -1.88
N ASP A 77 -0.70 10.44 -0.96
CA ASP A 77 -1.51 11.63 -1.21
C ASP A 77 -0.83 12.66 -2.13
N GLN A 78 0.49 12.55 -2.32
CA GLN A 78 1.24 13.41 -3.25
C GLN A 78 1.22 12.88 -4.68
N GLY A 79 0.86 11.60 -4.89
CA GLY A 79 0.80 11.00 -6.22
C GLY A 79 1.35 9.58 -6.29
N TYR A 80 1.54 9.12 -7.52
CA TYR A 80 2.16 7.83 -7.84
C TYR A 80 3.43 8.05 -8.68
N THR A 81 4.54 7.42 -8.34
CA THR A 81 5.73 7.46 -9.20
C THR A 81 6.38 6.08 -9.19
N ALA A 82 6.82 5.62 -10.35
CA ALA A 82 7.49 4.32 -10.49
C ALA A 82 8.72 4.41 -11.38
N TRP A 83 9.73 3.64 -11.01
CA TRP A 83 11.04 3.57 -11.66
C TRP A 83 11.42 2.10 -11.87
N ASP A 84 12.20 1.87 -12.90
CA ASP A 84 13.12 0.73 -12.97
C ASP A 84 14.57 1.24 -12.83
N GLU A 85 15.56 0.37 -13.06
CA GLU A 85 16.97 0.76 -13.00
C GLU A 85 17.41 1.76 -14.07
N LYS A 86 16.63 1.95 -15.15
CA LYS A 86 17.03 2.69 -16.35
C LYS A 86 16.28 4.00 -16.53
N ALA A 87 15.06 4.09 -16.02
CA ALA A 87 14.21 5.24 -16.23
C ALA A 87 13.11 5.37 -15.16
N GLN A 88 12.61 6.60 -15.03
CA GLN A 88 11.30 6.83 -14.47
C GLN A 88 10.24 6.40 -15.49
N ARG A 89 9.42 5.41 -15.12
CA ARG A 89 8.44 4.79 -16.03
C ARG A 89 7.06 5.44 -15.94
N ALA A 90 6.70 5.91 -14.75
CA ALA A 90 5.43 6.58 -14.49
C ALA A 90 5.59 7.72 -13.47
N ASP A 91 4.81 8.79 -13.64
CA ASP A 91 4.69 9.92 -12.72
C ASP A 91 3.26 10.43 -12.71
N GLY A 92 2.60 10.42 -11.57
CA GLY A 92 1.21 10.78 -11.46
C GLY A 92 0.98 11.71 -10.28
N ASP A 93 0.11 12.68 -10.49
CA ASP A 93 -0.46 13.53 -9.46
C ASP A 93 -1.99 13.36 -9.47
N ARG A 94 -2.72 14.19 -8.72
CA ARG A 94 -4.17 14.06 -8.59
C ARG A 94 -4.89 14.12 -9.95
N ASP A 95 -4.37 14.89 -10.89
CA ASP A 95 -5.07 15.21 -12.13
C ASP A 95 -4.63 14.33 -13.29
N GLU A 96 -3.33 13.99 -13.35
CA GLU A 96 -2.76 13.24 -14.49
C GLU A 96 -1.78 12.14 -14.07
N LEU A 97 -1.75 11.06 -14.85
CA LEU A 97 -0.72 10.02 -14.87
C LEU A 97 0.09 10.17 -16.17
N ARG A 98 1.36 10.56 -16.02
CA ARG A 98 2.37 10.70 -17.08
C ARG A 98 3.13 9.39 -17.23
N LEU A 99 3.10 8.82 -18.43
CA LEU A 99 3.83 7.63 -18.84
C LEU A 99 4.85 8.01 -19.93
N SER A 100 5.68 7.04 -20.35
CA SER A 100 6.64 7.26 -21.44
C SER A 100 5.92 7.61 -22.75
N GLY A 101 5.86 8.91 -23.07
CA GLY A 101 5.31 9.43 -24.31
C GLY A 101 3.87 9.94 -24.25
N GLU A 102 3.18 9.83 -23.11
CA GLU A 102 1.78 10.27 -23.00
C GLU A 102 1.41 10.71 -21.58
N ALA A 103 0.54 11.71 -21.46
CA ALA A 103 -0.11 12.10 -20.20
C ALA A 103 -1.61 11.79 -20.29
N ILE A 104 -2.16 11.15 -19.27
CA ILE A 104 -3.54 10.70 -19.21
C ILE A 104 -4.18 11.30 -17.97
N LYS A 105 -5.42 11.79 -18.07
CA LYS A 105 -6.13 12.22 -16.87
C LYS A 105 -6.41 11.02 -15.97
N THR A 106 -6.19 11.17 -14.66
CA THR A 106 -6.44 10.08 -13.69
C THR A 106 -7.88 9.57 -13.78
N GLY A 107 -8.85 10.47 -13.96
CA GLY A 107 -10.27 10.12 -14.14
C GLY A 107 -10.63 9.40 -15.45
N GLU A 108 -9.71 9.31 -16.42
CA GLU A 108 -9.90 8.48 -17.63
C GLU A 108 -9.48 7.02 -17.41
N VAL A 109 -8.68 6.74 -16.38
CA VAL A 109 -8.27 5.38 -16.05
C VAL A 109 -9.46 4.66 -15.41
N THR A 110 -9.91 3.58 -16.02
CA THR A 110 -11.06 2.80 -15.53
C THR A 110 -10.66 1.56 -14.75
N LYS A 111 -9.44 1.06 -14.99
CA LYS A 111 -8.94 -0.20 -14.45
C LYS A 111 -7.42 -0.29 -14.58
N ILE A 112 -6.78 -1.01 -13.66
CA ILE A 112 -5.40 -1.47 -13.76
C ILE A 112 -5.39 -2.98 -14.06
N GLU A 113 -4.55 -3.41 -14.98
CA GLU A 113 -4.45 -4.81 -15.37
C GLU A 113 -3.01 -5.30 -15.29
N ILE A 114 -2.83 -6.51 -14.78
CA ILE A 114 -1.59 -7.27 -14.97
C ILE A 114 -1.70 -7.97 -16.32
N PHE A 115 -0.63 -7.99 -17.10
CA PHE A 115 -0.60 -8.69 -18.38
C PHE A 115 0.61 -9.61 -18.51
N VAL A 116 0.43 -10.65 -19.31
CA VAL A 116 1.48 -11.57 -19.77
C VAL A 116 1.22 -11.85 -21.24
N ASP A 117 2.20 -11.57 -22.10
CA ASP A 117 2.15 -11.81 -23.53
C ASP A 117 3.54 -12.24 -24.03
N GLY A 118 3.73 -13.54 -24.26
CA GLY A 118 4.95 -14.07 -24.86
C GLY A 118 6.24 -13.52 -24.27
N GLY A 119 6.44 -13.65 -22.94
CA GLY A 119 7.63 -13.16 -22.21
C GLY A 119 7.68 -11.65 -21.93
N HIS A 120 6.77 -10.87 -22.50
CA HIS A 120 6.49 -9.50 -22.08
C HIS A 120 5.41 -9.50 -21.01
N ARG A 121 5.66 -8.82 -19.89
CA ARG A 121 4.71 -8.79 -18.78
C ARG A 121 4.78 -7.49 -18.01
N GLY A 122 3.72 -7.16 -17.29
CA GLY A 122 3.73 -5.99 -16.43
C GLY A 122 2.37 -5.45 -16.06
N VAL A 123 2.28 -4.13 -15.95
CA VAL A 123 1.12 -3.38 -15.46
C VAL A 123 0.62 -2.41 -16.53
N LEU A 124 -0.68 -2.45 -16.80
CA LEU A 124 -1.38 -1.57 -17.74
C LEU A 124 -2.36 -0.65 -17.01
N ALA A 125 -2.46 0.58 -17.49
CA ALA A 125 -3.59 1.46 -17.24
C ALA A 125 -4.58 1.36 -18.42
N VAL A 126 -5.83 1.02 -18.13
CA VAL A 126 -6.89 0.91 -19.13
C VAL A 126 -7.70 2.21 -19.17
N CYS A 127 -7.76 2.83 -20.35
CA CYS A 127 -8.39 4.14 -20.57
C CYS A 127 -9.34 4.06 -21.79
N GLY A 128 -10.58 3.62 -21.56
CA GLY A 128 -11.51 3.29 -22.64
C GLY A 128 -11.01 2.09 -23.46
N SER A 129 -10.78 2.28 -24.77
CA SER A 129 -10.21 1.22 -25.63
C SER A 129 -8.68 1.16 -25.63
N ARG A 130 -8.01 2.08 -24.92
CA ARG A 130 -6.55 2.15 -24.86
C ARG A 130 -6.03 1.36 -23.67
N ARG A 131 -4.91 0.65 -23.88
CA ARG A 131 -4.15 -0.06 -22.84
C ARG A 131 -2.74 0.50 -22.87
N LEU A 132 -2.33 1.14 -21.79
CA LEU A 132 -1.08 1.91 -21.73
C LEU A 132 -0.15 1.27 -20.70
N ILE A 133 1.08 0.98 -21.10
CA ILE A 133 2.08 0.33 -20.25
C ILE A 133 2.57 1.30 -19.19
N VAL A 134 2.41 0.92 -17.93
CA VAL A 134 2.90 1.66 -16.77
C VAL A 134 4.28 1.15 -16.37
N LEU A 135 4.40 -0.17 -16.24
CA LEU A 135 5.64 -0.88 -15.92
C LEU A 135 5.66 -2.17 -16.73
N ASP A 136 6.82 -2.55 -17.23
CA ASP A 136 6.98 -3.76 -18.02
C ASP A 136 8.37 -4.37 -17.93
N GLU A 137 8.41 -5.67 -18.14
CA GLU A 137 9.60 -6.49 -18.22
C GLU A 137 9.55 -7.35 -19.48
N HIS A 138 10.67 -7.44 -20.20
CA HIS A 138 10.87 -8.40 -21.29
C HIS A 138 11.83 -9.49 -20.85
N LEU A 139 11.33 -10.72 -20.74
CA LEU A 139 12.13 -11.89 -20.38
C LEU A 139 12.85 -12.45 -21.61
N GLY A 140 14.03 -11.90 -21.91
CA GLY A 140 14.76 -12.22 -23.15
C GLY A 140 15.10 -13.70 -23.41
N THR A 141 15.06 -14.59 -22.40
CA THR A 141 15.39 -16.02 -22.58
C THR A 141 14.29 -17.00 -22.16
N GLN A 142 13.24 -16.56 -21.45
CA GLN A 142 12.19 -17.45 -20.95
C GLN A 142 11.00 -17.60 -21.92
N GLU A 143 10.93 -16.79 -22.98
CA GLU A 143 9.93 -16.91 -24.07
C GLU A 143 9.90 -18.32 -24.72
N PHE A 144 10.98 -19.08 -24.58
CA PHE A 144 11.18 -20.37 -25.23
C PHE A 144 11.50 -21.51 -24.26
N ASP A 145 11.44 -21.28 -22.94
CA ASP A 145 11.70 -22.33 -21.96
C ASP A 145 10.42 -23.14 -21.68
N LEU A 146 10.30 -24.30 -22.31
CA LEU A 146 9.19 -25.24 -22.13
C LEU A 146 9.11 -25.83 -20.71
N THR A 147 10.14 -25.64 -19.87
CA THR A 147 10.15 -26.07 -18.46
C THR A 147 9.68 -24.98 -17.51
N TYR A 148 9.38 -23.79 -18.04
CA TYR A 148 8.89 -22.66 -17.26
C TYR A 148 7.44 -22.92 -16.81
N ASP A 149 7.29 -23.28 -15.54
CA ASP A 149 6.00 -23.67 -14.99
C ASP A 149 5.15 -22.46 -14.51
N PRO A 150 3.81 -22.60 -14.43
CA PRO A 150 2.92 -21.52 -14.00
C PRO A 150 3.18 -20.98 -12.57
N LEU A 151 3.72 -21.80 -11.66
CA LEU A 151 4.04 -21.33 -10.29
C LEU A 151 5.27 -20.43 -10.29
N SER A 152 6.27 -20.74 -11.13
CA SER A 152 7.43 -19.88 -11.37
C SER A 152 7.00 -18.53 -11.94
N LEU A 153 6.09 -18.53 -12.92
CA LEU A 153 5.51 -17.29 -13.46
C LEU A 153 4.78 -16.48 -12.38
N ALA A 154 3.95 -17.13 -11.56
CA ALA A 154 3.19 -16.46 -10.51
C ALA A 154 4.08 -15.82 -9.43
N ASP A 155 5.18 -16.46 -9.04
CA ASP A 155 6.14 -15.89 -8.08
C ASP A 155 6.89 -14.69 -8.69
N GLU A 156 7.21 -14.76 -9.98
CA GLU A 156 7.85 -13.67 -10.69
C GLU A 156 6.90 -12.49 -10.94
N LEU A 157 5.60 -12.72 -11.19
CA LEU A 157 4.60 -11.66 -11.38
C LEU A 157 4.20 -10.93 -10.10
N ARG A 158 4.65 -11.37 -8.91
CA ARG A 158 4.31 -10.71 -7.65
C ARG A 158 4.64 -9.22 -7.63
N TRP A 159 5.72 -8.81 -8.30
CA TRP A 159 6.07 -7.39 -8.41
C TRP A 159 4.97 -6.58 -9.08
N ALA A 160 4.38 -7.12 -10.15
CA ALA A 160 3.30 -6.49 -10.89
C ALA A 160 2.06 -6.40 -10.01
N GLY A 161 1.73 -7.48 -9.28
CA GLY A 161 0.62 -7.48 -8.31
C GLY A 161 0.74 -6.39 -7.25
N TYR A 162 1.90 -6.23 -6.63
CA TYR A 162 2.08 -5.21 -5.60
C TYR A 162 2.00 -3.78 -6.15
N SER A 163 2.69 -3.51 -7.26
CA SER A 163 2.69 -2.17 -7.87
C SER A 163 1.32 -1.81 -8.46
N ALA A 164 0.69 -2.75 -9.17
CA ALA A 164 -0.66 -2.59 -9.72
C ALA A 164 -1.70 -2.36 -8.63
N GLY A 165 -1.61 -3.10 -7.52
CA GLY A 165 -2.51 -2.92 -6.38
C GLY A 165 -2.40 -1.52 -5.76
N GLU A 166 -1.18 -1.03 -5.51
CA GLU A 166 -0.96 0.31 -4.96
C GLU A 166 -1.39 1.43 -5.93
N LEU A 167 -1.11 1.28 -7.23
CA LEU A 167 -1.57 2.19 -8.29
C LEU A 167 -3.10 2.23 -8.38
N ALA A 168 -3.75 1.07 -8.37
CA ALA A 168 -5.19 0.94 -8.46
C ALA A 168 -5.90 1.55 -7.25
N LEU A 169 -5.34 1.35 -6.04
CA LEU A 169 -5.87 1.99 -4.83
C LEU A 169 -5.70 3.51 -4.87
N TRP A 170 -4.55 4.01 -5.31
CA TRP A 170 -4.34 5.45 -5.48
C TRP A 170 -5.32 6.08 -6.46
N LEU A 171 -5.60 5.41 -7.58
CA LEU A 171 -6.59 5.85 -8.58
C LEU A 171 -8.05 5.59 -8.16
N GLY A 172 -8.28 4.77 -7.14
CA GLY A 172 -9.63 4.34 -6.75
C GLY A 172 -10.34 3.44 -7.77
N VAL A 173 -9.58 2.61 -8.50
CA VAL A 173 -10.09 1.75 -9.58
C VAL A 173 -9.80 0.27 -9.32
N GLN A 174 -10.51 -0.61 -10.02
CA GLN A 174 -10.28 -2.05 -9.94
C GLN A 174 -8.91 -2.45 -10.51
N GLN A 175 -8.31 -3.46 -9.88
CA GLN A 175 -7.14 -4.17 -10.36
C GLN A 175 -7.54 -5.59 -10.75
N SER A 176 -7.10 -6.05 -11.93
CA SER A 176 -7.19 -7.45 -12.31
C SER A 176 -5.86 -8.13 -12.51
N ASP A 177 -5.85 -9.43 -12.31
CA ASP A 177 -4.77 -10.33 -12.73
C ASP A 177 -4.78 -10.55 -14.25
N GLU A 178 -3.84 -11.35 -14.74
CA GLU A 178 -3.68 -11.71 -16.15
C GLU A 178 -4.87 -12.52 -16.72
N ASP A 179 -5.62 -13.21 -15.86
CA ASP A 179 -6.83 -13.96 -16.21
C ASP A 179 -8.10 -13.06 -16.21
N GLY A 180 -7.97 -11.79 -15.83
CA GLY A 180 -9.06 -10.83 -15.73
C GLY A 180 -9.88 -10.93 -14.45
N ARG A 181 -9.44 -11.69 -13.44
CA ARG A 181 -10.07 -11.76 -12.11
C ARG A 181 -9.78 -10.47 -11.35
N VAL A 182 -10.75 -9.96 -10.60
CA VAL A 182 -10.57 -8.75 -9.78
C VAL A 182 -9.95 -9.14 -8.44
N GLU A 183 -8.80 -8.54 -8.11
CA GLU A 183 -7.99 -8.93 -6.95
C GLU A 183 -8.10 -7.95 -5.77
N ASN A 184 -8.55 -6.71 -6.01
CA ASN A 184 -8.47 -5.63 -5.01
C ASN A 184 -9.82 -5.11 -4.51
N GLU A 185 -10.95 -5.77 -4.80
CA GLU A 185 -12.29 -5.28 -4.45
C GLU A 185 -12.43 -4.98 -2.94
N THR A 186 -12.01 -5.93 -2.10
CA THR A 186 -11.98 -5.77 -0.64
C THR A 186 -11.10 -4.58 -0.22
N LEU A 187 -9.94 -4.41 -0.86
CA LEU A 187 -9.00 -3.34 -0.51
C LEU A 187 -9.53 -1.97 -0.90
N LEU A 188 -10.20 -1.84 -2.05
CA LEU A 188 -10.86 -0.60 -2.48
C LEU A 188 -11.95 -0.17 -1.51
N HIS A 189 -12.78 -1.12 -1.10
CA HIS A 189 -13.85 -0.86 -0.15
C HIS A 189 -13.31 -0.36 1.20
N ILE A 190 -12.28 -1.02 1.73
CA ILE A 190 -11.59 -0.58 2.95
C ILE A 190 -10.95 0.80 2.74
N HIS A 191 -10.33 1.05 1.58
CA HIS A 191 -9.69 2.32 1.28
C HIS A 191 -10.68 3.47 1.27
N ALA A 192 -11.84 3.31 0.62
CA ALA A 192 -12.90 4.31 0.58
C ALA A 192 -13.45 4.61 2.00
N ALA A 193 -13.67 3.58 2.81
CA ALA A 193 -14.08 3.74 4.20
C ALA A 193 -13.00 4.48 5.04
N ALA A 194 -11.73 4.08 4.90
CA ALA A 194 -10.61 4.73 5.59
C ALA A 194 -10.47 6.20 5.19
N GLY A 195 -10.61 6.52 3.89
CA GLY A 195 -10.59 7.90 3.39
C GLY A 195 -11.73 8.75 3.96
N THR A 196 -12.95 8.21 4.01
CA THR A 196 -14.11 8.88 4.63
C THR A 196 -13.84 9.22 6.10
N LEU A 197 -13.28 8.25 6.85
CA LEU A 197 -12.91 8.47 8.24
C LEU A 197 -11.78 9.50 8.37
N ALA A 198 -10.79 9.47 7.47
CA ALA A 198 -9.68 10.43 7.47
C ALA A 198 -10.17 11.88 7.29
N GLU A 199 -11.11 12.12 6.38
CA GLU A 199 -11.70 13.45 6.17
C GLU A 199 -12.48 13.93 7.40
N ARG A 200 -13.25 13.04 8.03
CA ARG A 200 -13.93 13.34 9.29
C ARG A 200 -12.94 13.71 10.39
N ILE A 201 -11.87 12.92 10.56
CA ILE A 201 -10.83 13.14 11.57
C ILE A 201 -10.08 14.45 11.33
N ALA A 202 -9.80 14.81 10.07
CA ALA A 202 -9.09 16.03 9.73
C ALA A 202 -9.81 17.30 10.23
N SER A 203 -11.15 17.25 10.37
CA SER A 203 -11.95 18.33 10.94
C SER A 203 -12.01 18.38 12.48
N LEU A 204 -11.54 17.32 13.15
CA LEU A 204 -11.63 17.22 14.61
C LEU A 204 -10.47 17.94 15.31
N PRO A 205 -10.66 18.40 16.56
CA PRO A 205 -9.59 18.98 17.35
C PRO A 205 -8.37 18.05 17.46
N GLN A 206 -7.17 18.63 17.36
CA GLN A 206 -5.93 17.88 17.57
C GLN A 206 -5.76 17.41 19.02
N GLN A 207 -6.32 18.16 19.98
CA GLN A 207 -6.27 17.92 21.42
C GLN A 207 -7.64 18.16 22.08
N GLY A 208 -7.86 17.66 23.30
CA GLY A 208 -9.12 17.78 24.03
C GLY A 208 -10.15 16.67 23.75
N GLU A 209 -11.35 16.82 24.29
CA GLU A 209 -12.43 15.84 24.14
C GLU A 209 -13.22 16.04 22.85
N PHE A 210 -13.73 14.94 22.28
CA PHE A 210 -14.67 14.92 21.17
C PHE A 210 -15.44 13.59 21.17
N GLU A 211 -16.62 13.58 20.56
CA GLU A 211 -17.38 12.35 20.37
C GLU A 211 -16.63 11.39 19.44
N HIS A 212 -16.55 10.11 19.83
CA HIS A 212 -15.85 9.13 19.02
C HIS A 212 -16.37 9.10 17.58
N ALA A 213 -15.45 9.06 16.62
CA ALA A 213 -15.81 8.81 15.23
C ALA A 213 -15.79 7.31 14.98
N PHE A 214 -16.81 6.83 14.28
CA PHE A 214 -16.97 5.44 13.91
C PHE A 214 -17.17 5.34 12.41
N GLN A 215 -16.55 4.35 11.80
CA GLN A 215 -16.69 4.03 10.39
C GLN A 215 -16.88 2.53 10.23
N GLU A 216 -18.04 2.14 9.72
CA GLU A 216 -18.26 0.75 9.31
C GLU A 216 -17.48 0.46 8.05
N ILE A 217 -16.80 -0.69 8.05
CA ILE A 217 -16.22 -1.30 6.85
C ILE A 217 -17.20 -2.39 6.37
N GLY A 218 -17.89 -3.09 7.26
CA GLY A 218 -18.80 -4.18 6.90
C GLY A 218 -18.12 -5.54 6.96
N SER A 219 -18.76 -6.58 6.40
CA SER A 219 -18.25 -7.94 6.49
C SER A 219 -17.07 -8.14 5.56
N LEU A 220 -15.90 -8.41 6.12
CA LEU A 220 -14.73 -8.85 5.37
C LEU A 220 -14.70 -10.38 5.45
N ASP A 221 -14.86 -11.06 4.32
CA ASP A 221 -14.82 -12.52 4.21
C ASP A 221 -15.61 -13.27 5.32
N ALA A 222 -15.03 -14.34 5.88
CA ALA A 222 -15.59 -15.08 7.01
C ALA A 222 -15.26 -14.45 8.38
N SER A 223 -14.49 -13.36 8.41
CA SER A 223 -14.05 -12.70 9.64
C SER A 223 -15.18 -11.98 10.40
N GLY A 224 -16.28 -11.68 9.72
CA GLY A 224 -17.45 -10.98 10.27
C GLY A 224 -17.39 -9.47 10.08
N ASP A 225 -18.22 -8.74 10.83
CA ASP A 225 -18.38 -7.29 10.70
C ASP A 225 -17.15 -6.54 11.22
N VAL A 226 -16.56 -5.72 10.36
CA VAL A 226 -15.37 -4.91 10.65
C VAL A 226 -15.74 -3.43 10.71
N SER A 227 -15.13 -2.73 11.67
CA SER A 227 -15.26 -1.28 11.80
C SER A 227 -14.01 -0.65 12.39
N LEU A 228 -13.86 0.65 12.12
CA LEU A 228 -12.83 1.50 12.68
C LEU A 228 -13.45 2.45 13.69
N ARG A 229 -12.80 2.60 14.85
CA ARG A 229 -13.14 3.62 15.85
C ARG A 229 -11.96 4.55 16.07
N PHE A 230 -12.21 5.85 15.95
CA PHE A 230 -11.30 6.89 16.35
C PHE A 230 -11.78 7.55 17.65
N ALA A 231 -10.92 7.65 18.65
CA ALA A 231 -11.28 8.18 19.96
C ALA A 231 -10.10 8.85 20.68
N PRO A 232 -10.36 9.74 21.66
CA PRO A 232 -9.34 10.26 22.56
C PRO A 232 -8.65 9.14 23.34
N ASN A 233 -7.33 9.23 23.53
CA ASN A 233 -6.62 8.33 24.44
C ASN A 233 -6.93 8.74 25.90
N PRO A 234 -7.50 7.84 26.73
CA PRO A 234 -7.84 8.16 28.12
C PRO A 234 -6.62 8.32 29.05
N LEU A 235 -5.47 7.79 28.67
CA LEU A 235 -4.23 7.86 29.46
C LEU A 235 -3.38 9.08 29.09
N GLU A 236 -3.47 9.54 27.84
CA GLU A 236 -2.64 10.59 27.29
C GLU A 236 -3.51 11.58 26.50
N GLY A 237 -3.97 12.65 27.15
CA GLY A 237 -4.98 13.57 26.59
C GLY A 237 -4.59 14.28 25.28
N HIS A 238 -3.30 14.28 24.93
CA HIS A 238 -2.76 14.82 23.68
C HIS A 238 -2.73 13.80 22.53
N LEU A 239 -2.98 12.52 22.81
CA LEU A 239 -3.00 11.43 21.83
C LEU A 239 -4.40 10.92 21.58
N ARG A 240 -4.52 10.23 20.46
CA ARG A 240 -5.72 9.58 19.94
C ARG A 240 -5.35 8.16 19.57
N PHE A 241 -6.35 7.30 19.50
CA PHE A 241 -6.16 5.97 18.96
C PHE A 241 -7.15 5.69 17.82
N LEU A 242 -6.67 4.94 16.85
CA LEU A 242 -7.46 4.24 15.86
C LEU A 242 -7.54 2.77 16.28
N GLU A 243 -8.74 2.30 16.58
CA GLU A 243 -9.04 0.93 16.99
C GLU A 243 -9.70 0.18 15.84
N LEU A 244 -9.22 -1.04 15.58
CA LEU A 244 -9.91 -2.01 14.73
C LEU A 244 -10.86 -2.86 15.58
N ARG A 245 -12.10 -2.98 15.14
CA ARG A 245 -13.12 -3.81 15.76
C ARG A 245 -13.58 -4.88 14.80
N VAL A 246 -13.62 -6.11 15.30
CA VAL A 246 -14.10 -7.28 14.56
C VAL A 246 -15.18 -7.97 15.39
N LYS A 247 -16.34 -8.18 14.80
CA LYS A 247 -17.45 -8.93 15.38
C LYS A 247 -17.76 -10.13 14.49
N THR A 248 -17.53 -11.34 15.01
CA THR A 248 -17.74 -12.57 14.25
C THR A 248 -19.23 -12.88 14.07
N PRO A 249 -19.60 -13.72 13.09
CA PRO A 249 -20.99 -14.17 12.92
C PRO A 249 -21.59 -14.86 14.16
N SER A 250 -20.75 -15.47 15.00
CA SER A 250 -21.15 -16.08 16.28
C SER A 250 -21.46 -15.06 17.40
N GLY A 251 -21.32 -13.75 17.12
CA GLY A 251 -21.57 -12.68 18.07
C GLY A 251 -20.39 -12.33 18.98
N LYS A 252 -19.27 -13.05 18.90
CA LYS A 252 -18.04 -12.67 19.63
C LYS A 252 -17.50 -11.38 19.03
N SER A 253 -17.02 -10.48 19.89
CA SER A 253 -16.40 -9.23 19.44
C SER A 253 -15.05 -9.06 20.08
N TYR A 254 -14.04 -8.71 19.30
CA TYR A 254 -12.76 -8.24 19.83
C TYR A 254 -12.75 -6.70 19.83
N LYS A 255 -12.50 -6.13 21.00
CA LYS A 255 -12.28 -4.69 21.22
C LYS A 255 -10.90 -4.54 21.83
N GLY A 256 -10.06 -3.67 21.28
CA GLY A 256 -8.83 -3.26 21.96
C GLY A 256 -7.53 -3.32 21.14
N ARG A 257 -7.51 -3.77 19.88
CA ARG A 257 -6.27 -3.68 19.09
C ARG A 257 -6.15 -2.29 18.50
N TRP A 258 -5.19 -1.54 18.99
CA TRP A 258 -4.82 -0.25 18.43
C TRP A 258 -4.11 -0.51 17.10
N LEU A 259 -4.65 0.03 16.01
CA LEU A 259 -3.97 0.09 14.72
C LEU A 259 -2.93 1.19 14.71
N LYS A 260 -3.27 2.34 15.32
CA LYS A 260 -2.40 3.51 15.36
C LYS A 260 -2.72 4.36 16.59
N GLN A 261 -1.68 4.92 17.20
CA GLN A 261 -1.77 6.01 18.17
C GLN A 261 -1.05 7.24 17.62
N GLY A 262 -1.57 8.43 17.88
CA GLY A 262 -0.99 9.69 17.42
C GLY A 262 -1.93 10.89 17.54
N THR A 263 -1.56 11.99 16.92
CA THR A 263 -2.43 13.15 16.69
C THR A 263 -3.51 12.85 15.65
N SER A 264 -4.56 13.68 15.60
CA SER A 264 -5.61 13.57 14.57
C SER A 264 -5.00 13.66 13.15
N ALA A 265 -4.03 14.55 12.95
CA ALA A 265 -3.31 14.67 11.68
C ALA A 265 -2.54 13.40 11.29
N GLN A 266 -1.80 12.80 12.24
CA GLN A 266 -1.05 11.56 11.98
C GLN A 266 -1.97 10.38 11.66
N ILE A 267 -3.10 10.24 12.34
CA ILE A 267 -4.05 9.16 12.08
C ILE A 267 -4.79 9.37 10.75
N ALA A 268 -5.17 10.60 10.42
CA ALA A 268 -5.75 10.90 9.11
C ALA A 268 -4.74 10.59 7.98
N ALA A 269 -3.47 10.97 8.15
CA ALA A 269 -2.41 10.64 7.21
C ALA A 269 -2.17 9.12 7.10
N PHE A 270 -2.26 8.38 8.20
CA PHE A 270 -2.24 6.91 8.18
C PHE A 270 -3.40 6.36 7.34
N LEU A 271 -4.63 6.79 7.59
CA LEU A 271 -5.83 6.29 6.90
C LEU A 271 -5.84 6.57 5.39
N ARG A 272 -5.23 7.67 4.94
CA ARG A 272 -5.14 8.01 3.50
C ARG A 272 -4.11 7.18 2.72
N GLN A 273 -3.25 6.42 3.39
CA GLN A 273 -2.24 5.62 2.70
C GLN A 273 -2.88 4.43 1.96
N VAL A 274 -2.43 4.19 0.73
CA VAL A 274 -2.86 3.03 -0.08
C VAL A 274 -2.49 1.69 0.55
N ARG A 275 -1.55 1.67 1.51
CA ARG A 275 -1.13 0.44 2.22
C ARG A 275 -1.98 0.13 3.44
N THR A 276 -2.71 1.11 3.97
CA THR A 276 -3.55 0.94 5.16
C THR A 276 -4.62 -0.13 5.00
N PRO A 277 -5.29 -0.28 3.83
CA PRO A 277 -6.18 -1.41 3.57
C PRO A 277 -5.55 -2.79 3.82
N ALA A 278 -4.33 -3.02 3.32
CA ALA A 278 -3.64 -4.29 3.52
C ALA A 278 -3.30 -4.53 5.00
N THR A 279 -2.86 -3.49 5.71
CA THR A 279 -2.64 -3.54 7.17
C THR A 279 -3.91 -3.92 7.92
N ILE A 280 -5.06 -3.35 7.54
CA ILE A 280 -6.36 -3.67 8.15
C ILE A 280 -6.69 -5.15 7.90
N VAL A 281 -6.61 -5.65 6.66
CA VAL A 281 -6.92 -7.05 6.32
C VAL A 281 -6.08 -8.03 7.13
N VAL A 282 -4.75 -7.81 7.22
CA VAL A 282 -3.85 -8.68 8.00
C VAL A 282 -4.26 -8.69 9.48
N ASN A 283 -4.57 -7.53 10.05
CA ASN A 283 -5.00 -7.43 11.45
C ASN A 283 -6.36 -8.08 11.70
N VAL A 284 -7.32 -7.92 10.78
CA VAL A 284 -8.64 -8.57 10.84
C VAL A 284 -8.48 -10.09 10.86
N ARG A 285 -7.71 -10.67 9.94
CA ARG A 285 -7.47 -12.12 9.88
C ARG A 285 -6.81 -12.64 11.17
N ALA A 286 -5.80 -11.94 11.67
CA ALA A 286 -5.15 -12.29 12.92
C ALA A 286 -6.13 -12.26 14.12
N MET A 287 -7.06 -11.29 14.15
CA MET A 287 -8.08 -11.19 15.19
C MET A 287 -9.16 -12.25 15.04
N ALA A 288 -9.64 -12.51 13.83
CA ALA A 288 -10.63 -13.55 13.55
C ALA A 288 -10.10 -14.94 13.94
N ASN A 289 -8.85 -15.25 13.59
CA ASN A 289 -8.21 -16.50 13.98
C ASN A 289 -8.12 -16.66 15.51
N LYS A 290 -7.82 -15.57 16.24
CA LYS A 290 -7.84 -15.57 17.71
C LYS A 290 -9.25 -15.78 18.29
N LEU A 291 -10.30 -15.26 17.65
CA LEU A 291 -11.68 -15.44 18.10
C LEU A 291 -12.22 -16.86 17.84
N VAL A 292 -11.71 -17.52 16.80
CA VAL A 292 -12.05 -18.90 16.43
C VAL A 292 -11.26 -19.94 17.26
N GLY A 293 -9.97 -19.69 17.52
CA GLY A 293 -9.05 -20.64 18.18
C GLY A 293 -9.11 -20.72 19.71
N ASP A 294 -10.22 -20.34 20.35
CA ASP A 294 -10.44 -20.26 21.81
C ASP A 294 -9.74 -19.09 22.57
N GLU A 295 -10.19 -18.82 23.81
CA GLU A 295 -9.53 -17.97 24.85
C GLU A 295 -9.97 -16.50 25.09
N TYR A 296 -11.16 -16.06 24.66
CA TYR A 296 -11.82 -14.91 25.31
C TYR A 296 -13.31 -15.21 25.53
N ALA A 297 -13.65 -15.52 26.79
CA ALA A 297 -14.99 -15.37 27.35
C ALA A 297 -15.06 -14.03 28.10
#